data_AF-A0A1H8VUH3-F1
#
_entry.id   AF-A0A1H8VUH3-F1
#
_cell.length_a   1.000
_cell.length_b   1.000
_cell.length_c   1.000
_cell.angle_alpha   90.00
_cell.angle_beta   90.00
_cell.angle_gamma   90.00
#
_symmetry.space_group_name_H-M   'P 1'
#
loop_
_entity.id
_entity.type
_entity.pdbx_description
1 polymer ?
#
loop_
_entity_poly.entity_id
_entity_poly.type
_entity_poly.pdbx_seq_one_letter_code
_entity_poly.pdbx_strand_id
1 'polypeptide(L)'
;MELTAHEATRQLLDIIKAVRSAYEKCEKDEQRLTDECNDLNHALELMPLSTQQRREIGEQLGEVRWRRRKAKEEIEQLQPLVDYLKRQKGMVGDLSKAFQDINSVIQAQSQRFYTIRVRKDLGHKIEHRAREKAVETLPEISGRRARRVRCNII
;
A
#
# COMPACT_ATOMS: atom_id res chain seq x y z
N MET A 1 7.32 12.32 -7.11
CA MET A 1 7.31 10.99 -6.49
C MET A 1 7.82 10.04 -7.55
N GLU A 2 9.06 9.58 -7.44
CA GLU A 2 9.59 8.58 -8.37
C GLU A 2 8.97 7.24 -8.00
N LEU A 3 8.18 6.67 -8.91
CA LEU A 3 7.53 5.38 -8.72
C LEU A 3 8.39 4.31 -9.39
N THR A 4 9.01 3.43 -8.60
CA THR A 4 9.76 2.31 -9.16
C THR A 4 8.82 1.18 -9.59
N ALA A 5 9.23 0.37 -10.58
CA ALA A 5 8.42 -0.78 -11.03
C ALA A 5 8.11 -1.77 -9.89
N HIS A 6 9.09 -1.96 -8.98
CA HIS A 6 8.94 -2.82 -7.81
C HIS A 6 7.88 -2.28 -6.83
N GLU A 7 7.96 -0.99 -6.48
CA GLU A 7 6.99 -0.35 -5.58
C GLU A 7 5.59 -0.30 -6.19
N ALA A 8 5.47 0.05 -7.46
CA ALA A 8 4.20 0.10 -8.17
C ALA A 8 3.45 -1.24 -8.10
N THR A 9 4.15 -2.33 -8.42
CA THR A 9 3.56 -3.67 -8.45
C THR A 9 3.19 -4.16 -7.06
N ARG A 10 4.04 -3.87 -6.06
CA ARG A 10 3.75 -4.17 -4.65
C ARG A 10 2.51 -3.43 -4.16
N GLN A 11 2.45 -2.12 -4.38
CA GLN A 11 1.32 -1.28 -3.97
C GLN A 11 0.02 -1.77 -4.59
N LEU A 12 0.03 -2.13 -5.87
CA LEU A 12 -1.16 -2.64 -6.55
C LEU A 12 -1.65 -3.95 -5.92
N LEU A 13 -0.75 -4.90 -5.65
CA LEU A 13 -1.09 -6.15 -4.98
C LEU A 13 -1.64 -5.93 -3.56
N ASP A 14 -1.03 -5.01 -2.82
CA ASP A 14 -1.46 -4.67 -1.46
C ASP A 14 -2.84 -4.01 -1.46
N ILE A 15 -3.11 -3.10 -2.40
CA ILE A 15 -4.43 -2.47 -2.58
C ILE A 15 -5.50 -3.51 -2.89
N ILE A 16 -5.23 -4.45 -3.80
CA ILE A 16 -6.20 -5.50 -4.16
C ILE A 16 -6.57 -6.35 -2.93
N LYS A 17 -5.57 -6.71 -2.10
CA LYS A 17 -5.80 -7.42 -0.85
C LYS A 17 -6.58 -6.58 0.16
N ALA A 18 -6.22 -5.31 0.30
CA ALA A 18 -6.86 -4.39 1.22
C ALA A 18 -8.35 -4.19 0.87
N VAL A 19 -8.68 -4.00 -0.41
CA VAL A 19 -10.08 -3.84 -0.87
C VAL A 19 -10.91 -5.08 -0.52
N ARG A 20 -10.40 -6.29 -0.81
CA ARG A 20 -11.11 -7.54 -0.49
C ARG A 20 -11.33 -7.71 1.01
N SER A 21 -10.27 -7.49 1.80
CA SER A 21 -10.34 -7.60 3.26
C SER A 21 -11.28 -6.57 3.88
N ALA A 22 -11.24 -5.33 3.40
CA ALA A 22 -12.14 -4.27 3.86
C ALA A 22 -13.60 -4.62 3.58
N TYR A 23 -13.90 -5.11 2.37
CA TYR A 23 -15.26 -5.52 2.00
C TYR A 23 -15.77 -6.68 2.86
N GLU A 24 -14.98 -7.76 3.00
CA GLU A 24 -15.34 -8.91 3.84
C GLU A 24 -15.55 -8.52 5.32
N LYS A 25 -14.75 -7.57 5.81
CA LYS A 25 -14.91 -7.03 7.16
C LYS A 25 -16.22 -6.25 7.29
N CYS A 26 -16.53 -5.38 6.33
CA CYS A 26 -17.78 -4.62 6.34
C CYS A 26 -19.01 -5.53 6.27
N GLU A 27 -18.98 -6.60 5.48
CA GLU A 27 -20.06 -7.62 5.45
C GLU A 27 -20.25 -8.29 6.82
N LYS A 28 -19.16 -8.71 7.47
CA LYS A 28 -19.21 -9.31 8.81
C LYS A 28 -19.72 -8.33 9.86
N ASP A 29 -19.28 -7.08 9.78
CA ASP A 29 -19.70 -6.02 10.70
C ASP A 29 -21.19 -5.70 10.50
N GLU A 30 -21.68 -5.62 9.26
CA GLU A 30 -23.10 -5.40 8.96
C GLU A 30 -23.97 -6.52 9.53
N GLN A 31 -23.58 -7.78 9.31
CA GLN A 31 -24.32 -8.93 9.84
C GLN A 31 -24.34 -8.92 11.37
N ARG A 32 -23.16 -8.75 12.01
CA ARG A 32 -23.05 -8.71 13.47
C ARG A 32 -23.92 -7.59 14.06
N LEU A 33 -23.91 -6.41 13.44
CA LEU A 33 -24.71 -5.25 13.88
C LEU A 33 -26.21 -5.46 13.64
N THR A 34 -26.58 -6.22 12.61
CA THR A 34 -27.97 -6.64 12.38
C THR A 34 -28.43 -7.58 13.49
N ASP A 35 -27.61 -8.55 13.87
CA ASP A 35 -27.92 -9.47 14.97
C ASP A 35 -28.02 -8.72 16.30
N GLU A 36 -27.07 -7.82 16.58
CA GLU A 36 -27.10 -6.94 17.76
C GLU A 36 -28.35 -6.05 17.79
N CYS A 37 -28.81 -5.53 16.65
CA CYS A 37 -30.10 -4.81 16.58
C CYS A 37 -31.28 -5.70 16.98
N ASN A 38 -31.29 -6.96 16.55
CA ASN A 38 -32.36 -7.91 16.85
C ASN A 38 -32.36 -8.25 18.34
N ASP A 39 -31.19 -8.51 18.92
CA ASP A 39 -31.04 -8.78 20.36
C ASP A 39 -31.58 -7.62 21.21
N LEU A 40 -31.24 -6.37 20.85
CA LEU A 40 -31.75 -5.19 21.56
C LEU A 40 -33.27 -5.01 21.40
N ASN A 41 -33.83 -5.30 20.21
CA ASN A 41 -35.28 -5.29 20.01
C ASN A 41 -35.96 -6.37 20.87
N HIS A 42 -35.41 -7.59 20.91
CA HIS A 42 -35.93 -8.68 21.73
C HIS A 42 -35.83 -8.38 23.22
N ALA A 43 -34.76 -7.73 23.67
CA ALA A 43 -34.65 -7.26 25.04
C ALA A 43 -35.78 -6.26 25.39
N LEU A 44 -36.08 -5.31 24.49
CA LEU A 44 -37.18 -4.36 24.66
C LEU A 44 -38.58 -4.99 24.65
N GLU A 45 -38.73 -6.13 23.98
CA GLU A 45 -40.00 -6.86 23.84
C GLU A 45 -40.23 -7.83 25.00
N LEU A 46 -39.21 -8.62 25.37
CA LEU A 46 -39.36 -9.80 26.22
C LEU A 46 -38.92 -9.58 27.67
N MET A 47 -38.03 -8.62 27.93
CA MET A 47 -37.52 -8.41 29.29
C MET A 47 -38.41 -7.45 30.10
N PRO A 48 -38.63 -7.72 31.41
CA PRO A 48 -39.25 -6.76 32.31
C PRO A 48 -38.23 -5.67 32.65
N LEU A 49 -38.24 -4.57 31.89
CA LEU A 49 -37.29 -3.47 32.03
C LEU A 49 -37.90 -2.30 32.80
N SER A 50 -37.10 -1.65 33.65
CA SER A 50 -37.45 -0.34 34.20
C SER A 50 -37.44 0.74 33.12
N THR A 51 -38.06 1.88 33.40
CA THR A 51 -38.06 3.03 32.48
C THR A 51 -36.63 3.47 32.10
N GLN A 52 -35.71 3.44 33.07
CA GLN A 52 -34.30 3.79 32.83
C GLN A 52 -33.63 2.78 31.89
N GLN A 53 -33.77 1.48 32.16
CA GLN A 53 -33.18 0.43 31.32
C GLN A 53 -33.74 0.45 29.89
N ARG A 54 -35.06 0.69 29.74
CA ARG A 54 -35.69 0.85 28.42
C ARG A 54 -35.10 2.03 27.65
N ARG A 55 -34.82 3.15 28.32
CA ARG A 55 -34.17 4.31 27.71
C ARG A 55 -32.74 3.98 27.27
N GLU A 56 -31.95 3.35 28.13
CA GLU A 56 -30.56 2.97 27.85
C GLU A 56 -30.47 2.04 26.63
N ILE A 57 -31.32 1.01 26.58
CA ILE A 57 -31.38 0.09 25.42
C ILE A 57 -31.84 0.83 24.15
N GLY A 58 -32.76 1.79 24.27
CA GLY A 58 -33.16 2.64 23.14
C GLY A 58 -32.03 3.48 22.57
N GLU A 59 -31.18 4.06 23.43
CA GLU A 59 -29.98 4.81 23.02
C GLU A 59 -28.96 3.88 22.33
N GLN A 60 -28.70 2.69 22.90
CA GLN A 60 -27.83 1.69 22.31
C GLN A 60 -28.33 1.23 20.92
N LEU A 61 -29.63 0.97 20.79
CA LEU A 61 -30.25 0.57 19.53
C LEU A 61 -30.08 1.66 18.46
N GLY A 62 -30.18 2.94 18.83
CA GLY A 62 -29.91 4.06 17.94
C GLY A 62 -28.48 4.05 17.39
N GLU A 63 -27.50 3.85 18.29
CA GLU A 63 -26.08 3.78 17.94
C GLU A 63 -25.76 2.58 17.04
N VAL A 64 -26.22 1.38 17.41
CA VAL A 64 -26.00 0.16 16.61
C VAL A 64 -26.60 0.30 15.22
N ARG A 65 -27.81 0.86 15.10
CA ARG A 65 -28.45 1.12 13.79
C ARG A 65 -27.68 2.13 12.94
N TRP A 66 -27.04 3.13 13.56
CA TRP A 66 -26.20 4.08 12.84
C TRP A 66 -24.90 3.43 12.36
N ARG A 67 -24.22 2.67 13.22
CA ARG A 67 -23.03 1.90 12.85
C ARG A 67 -23.32 0.90 11.72
N ARG A 68 -24.48 0.23 11.77
CA ARG A 68 -24.93 -0.67 10.70
C ARG A 68 -25.10 0.07 9.37
N ARG A 69 -25.67 1.27 9.38
CA ARG A 69 -25.81 2.11 8.18
C ARG A 69 -24.45 2.44 7.57
N LYS A 70 -23.48 2.84 8.39
CA LYS A 70 -22.11 3.06 7.92
C LYS A 70 -21.50 1.82 7.28
N ALA A 71 -21.67 0.64 7.89
CA ALA A 71 -21.19 -0.60 7.30
C ALA A 71 -21.82 -0.87 5.92
N LYS A 72 -23.13 -0.61 5.74
CA LYS A 72 -23.80 -0.71 4.44
C LYS A 72 -23.28 0.29 3.42
N GLU A 73 -23.12 1.55 3.81
CA GLU A 73 -22.56 2.59 2.93
C GLU A 73 -21.16 2.22 2.44
N GLU A 74 -20.31 1.66 3.30
CA GLU A 74 -18.98 1.16 2.91
C GLU A 74 -19.06 -0.05 1.98
N ILE A 75 -19.97 -1.01 2.24
CA ILE A 75 -20.21 -2.14 1.32
C ILE A 75 -20.62 -1.62 -0.06
N GLU A 76 -21.56 -0.68 -0.13
CA GLU A 76 -22.03 -0.08 -1.39
C GLU A 76 -20.92 0.62 -2.16
N GLN A 77 -19.99 1.29 -1.46
CA GLN A 77 -18.83 1.93 -2.08
C GLN A 77 -17.78 0.92 -2.57
N LEU A 78 -17.55 -0.15 -1.83
CA LEU A 78 -16.54 -1.18 -2.14
C LEU A 78 -17.04 -2.20 -3.18
N GLN A 79 -18.36 -2.43 -3.26
CA GLN A 79 -18.99 -3.42 -4.13
C GLN A 79 -18.53 -3.32 -5.60
N PRO A 80 -18.53 -2.13 -6.26
CA PRO A 80 -18.15 -2.03 -7.66
C PRO A 80 -16.69 -2.42 -7.90
N LEU A 81 -15.81 -2.10 -6.96
CA LEU A 81 -14.39 -2.47 -7.01
C LEU A 81 -14.21 -3.97 -6.85
N VAL A 82 -14.89 -4.59 -5.87
CA VAL A 82 -14.85 -6.03 -5.65
C VAL A 82 -15.39 -6.78 -6.86
N ASP A 83 -16.50 -6.34 -7.44
CA ASP A 83 -17.09 -6.96 -8.62
C ASP A 83 -16.18 -6.84 -9.84
N TYR A 84 -15.50 -5.70 -10.01
CA TYR A 84 -14.46 -5.57 -11.02
C TYR A 84 -13.32 -6.58 -10.79
N LEU A 85 -12.79 -6.68 -9.56
CA LEU A 85 -11.72 -7.61 -9.21
C LEU A 85 -12.14 -9.08 -9.37
N LYS A 86 -13.42 -9.42 -9.18
CA LYS A 86 -13.97 -10.76 -9.43
C LYS A 86 -14.02 -11.11 -10.92
N ARG A 87 -14.27 -10.12 -11.79
CA ARG A 87 -14.26 -10.29 -13.26
C ARG A 87 -12.84 -10.53 -13.79
N GLN A 88 -11.84 -9.89 -13.20
CA GLN A 88 -10.42 -10.04 -13.57
C GLN A 88 -9.79 -11.30 -12.98
N LYS A 89 -10.37 -12.46 -13.30
CA LYS A 89 -9.84 -13.77 -12.88
C LYS A 89 -8.42 -13.93 -13.44
N GLY A 90 -7.45 -14.13 -12.55
CA GLY A 90 -6.03 -14.31 -12.93
C GLY A 90 -5.16 -13.05 -12.74
N MET A 91 -5.74 -11.85 -12.68
CA MET A 91 -4.97 -10.59 -12.59
C MET A 91 -4.02 -10.57 -11.37
N VAL A 92 -4.44 -11.08 -10.22
CA VAL A 92 -3.57 -11.17 -9.02
C VAL A 92 -2.38 -12.11 -9.26
N GLY A 93 -2.61 -13.21 -9.97
CA GLY A 93 -1.55 -14.16 -10.34
C GLY A 93 -0.58 -13.54 -11.33
N ASP A 94 -1.08 -12.88 -12.37
CA ASP A 94 -0.27 -12.21 -13.38
C ASP A 94 0.57 -11.07 -12.76
N LEU A 95 -0.02 -10.27 -11.87
CA LEU A 95 0.69 -9.22 -11.13
C LEU A 95 1.73 -9.79 -10.17
N SER A 96 1.43 -10.92 -9.51
CA SER A 96 2.39 -11.61 -8.64
C SER A 96 3.57 -12.15 -9.44
N LYS A 97 3.32 -12.68 -10.65
CA LYS A 97 4.37 -13.10 -11.58
C LYS A 97 5.19 -11.91 -12.06
N ALA A 98 4.55 -10.82 -12.47
CA ALA A 98 5.24 -9.58 -12.86
C ALA A 98 6.13 -9.05 -11.74
N PHE A 99 5.67 -9.11 -10.49
CA PHE A 99 6.46 -8.75 -9.31
C PHE A 99 7.73 -9.62 -9.17
N GLN A 100 7.60 -10.94 -9.36
CA GLN A 100 8.74 -11.86 -9.32
C GLN A 100 9.71 -11.65 -10.49
N ASP A 101 9.19 -11.40 -11.70
CA ASP A 101 10.00 -11.10 -12.88
C ASP A 101 10.79 -9.80 -12.68
N ILE A 102 10.16 -8.75 -12.13
CA ILE A 102 10.82 -7.49 -11.77
C ILE A 102 11.95 -7.75 -10.77
N ASN A 103 11.71 -8.52 -9.72
CA ASN A 103 12.75 -8.87 -8.74
C ASN A 103 13.92 -9.62 -9.38
N SER A 104 13.63 -10.55 -10.27
CA SER A 104 14.65 -11.30 -11.00
C SER A 104 15.49 -10.39 -11.90
N VAL A 105 14.86 -9.42 -12.56
CA VAL A 105 15.55 -8.41 -13.37
C VAL A 105 16.42 -7.50 -12.50
N ILE A 106 15.90 -7.02 -11.37
CA ILE A 106 16.66 -6.19 -10.42
C ILE A 106 17.91 -6.94 -9.94
N GLN A 107 17.75 -8.21 -9.56
CA GLN A 107 18.86 -9.04 -9.10
C GLN A 107 19.87 -9.33 -10.23
N ALA A 108 19.40 -9.63 -11.44
CA ALA A 108 20.29 -9.81 -12.57
C ALA A 108 21.06 -8.52 -12.88
N GLN A 109 20.42 -7.35 -12.79
CA GLN A 109 21.03 -6.05 -13.00
C GLN A 109 22.08 -5.70 -11.94
N SER A 110 21.85 -6.05 -10.67
CA SER A 110 22.79 -5.80 -9.58
C SER A 110 24.10 -6.58 -9.75
N GLN A 111 24.04 -7.72 -10.43
CA GLN A 111 25.19 -8.60 -10.71
C GLN A 111 25.83 -8.37 -12.08
N ARG A 112 25.45 -7.32 -12.83
CA ARG A 112 26.00 -7.07 -14.17
C ARG A 112 27.44 -6.55 -14.10
N PHE A 113 28.32 -7.24 -14.82
CA PHE A 113 29.67 -6.80 -15.12
C PHE A 113 29.87 -6.72 -16.63
N TYR A 114 30.55 -5.66 -17.07
CA TYR A 114 31.06 -5.55 -18.43
C TYR A 114 32.48 -6.13 -18.49
N THR A 115 32.73 -7.02 -19.44
CA THR A 115 34.08 -7.54 -19.70
C THR A 115 34.71 -6.77 -20.84
N ILE A 116 35.85 -6.13 -20.59
CA ILE A 116 36.52 -5.28 -21.59
C ILE A 116 37.13 -6.16 -22.68
N ARG A 117 36.72 -5.93 -23.93
CA ARG A 117 37.15 -6.75 -25.07
C ARG A 117 38.46 -6.28 -25.71
N VAL A 118 38.64 -4.95 -25.86
CA VAL A 118 39.72 -4.35 -26.66
C VAL A 118 40.78 -3.69 -25.78
N ARG A 119 40.37 -2.79 -24.88
CA ARG A 119 41.25 -2.05 -23.97
C ARG A 119 41.57 -2.83 -22.70
N LYS A 120 42.24 -3.98 -22.85
CA LYS A 120 42.60 -4.86 -21.71
C LYS A 120 43.49 -4.17 -20.66
N ASP A 121 44.14 -3.07 -21.03
CA ASP A 121 44.89 -2.17 -20.15
C ASP A 121 44.02 -1.51 -19.05
N LEU A 122 42.72 -1.32 -19.30
CA LEU A 122 41.77 -0.73 -18.35
C LEU A 122 41.24 -1.74 -17.31
N GLY A 123 41.75 -2.97 -17.31
CA GLY A 123 41.33 -4.06 -16.44
C GLY A 123 40.45 -5.11 -17.13
N HIS A 124 40.09 -6.15 -16.37
CA HIS A 124 39.41 -7.33 -16.92
C HIS A 124 37.88 -7.27 -16.83
N LYS A 125 37.33 -6.64 -15.80
CA LYS A 125 35.88 -6.49 -15.58
C LYS A 125 35.58 -5.11 -14.98
N ILE A 126 34.49 -4.49 -15.44
CA ILE A 126 33.95 -3.24 -14.92
C ILE A 126 32.54 -3.52 -14.39
N GLU A 127 32.22 -3.15 -13.16
CA GLU A 127 30.83 -3.24 -12.68
C GLU A 127 29.94 -2.28 -13.47
N HIS A 128 28.78 -2.76 -13.94
CA HIS A 128 27.91 -1.96 -14.80
C HIS A 128 27.41 -0.67 -14.12
N ARG A 129 27.27 -0.67 -12.79
CA ARG A 129 26.83 0.47 -11.98
C ARG A 129 27.96 1.12 -11.16
N ALA A 130 29.23 0.88 -11.51
CA ALA A 130 30.37 1.47 -10.78
C ALA A 130 30.28 3.00 -10.66
N ARG A 131 29.74 3.67 -11.69
CA ARG A 131 29.54 5.12 -11.71
C ARG A 131 28.50 5.59 -10.70
N GLU A 132 27.38 4.89 -10.56
CA GLU A 132 26.32 5.23 -9.61
C GLU A 132 26.82 5.09 -8.17
N LYS A 133 27.49 3.98 -7.86
CA LYS A 133 28.12 3.77 -6.54
C LYS A 133 29.17 4.83 -6.21
N ALA A 134 30.00 5.20 -7.18
CA ALA A 134 31.01 6.23 -6.98
C ALA A 134 30.38 7.59 -6.64
N VAL A 135 29.28 7.95 -7.32
CA VAL A 135 28.53 9.19 -7.03
C VAL A 135 27.91 9.17 -5.63
N GLU A 136 27.40 8.03 -5.18
CA GLU A 136 26.80 7.86 -3.85
C GLU A 136 27.85 7.92 -2.71
N THR A 137 29.10 7.52 -2.99
CA THR A 137 30.22 7.59 -2.03
C THR A 137 30.97 8.91 -2.00
N LEU A 138 30.70 9.84 -2.93
CA LEU A 138 31.35 11.15 -2.89
C LEU A 138 30.82 11.91 -1.66
N PRO A 139 31.70 12.41 -0.77
CA PRO A 139 31.25 13.30 0.29
C PRO A 139 30.56 14.49 -0.38
N GLU A 140 29.40 14.89 0.14
CA GLU A 140 28.76 16.15 -0.25
C GLU A 140 29.86 17.21 -0.24
N ILE A 141 30.12 17.83 -1.39
CA ILE A 141 31.12 18.88 -1.51
C ILE A 141 30.57 20.08 -0.72
N SER A 142 30.73 20.04 0.60
CA SER A 142 30.48 21.15 1.49
C SER A 142 31.42 22.27 1.06
N GLY A 143 30.83 23.41 0.72
CA GLY A 143 31.48 24.48 -0.02
C GLY A 143 32.82 24.93 0.58
N ARG A 144 33.80 25.17 -0.30
CA ARG A 144 35.06 25.93 -0.13
C ARG A 144 35.80 25.80 -1.47
N ARG A 145 36.16 26.81 -2.27
CA ARG A 145 36.37 28.26 -2.08
C ARG A 145 36.24 28.95 -3.43
N ALA A 146 35.38 29.97 -3.54
CA ALA A 146 35.61 31.03 -4.52
C ALA A 146 36.74 31.93 -3.98
N ARG A 147 38.00 31.57 -4.22
CA ARG A 147 39.10 32.54 -4.08
C ARG A 147 38.98 33.50 -5.26
N ARG A 148 38.36 34.67 -5.03
CA ARG A 148 38.53 35.84 -5.90
C ARG A 148 40.02 36.15 -5.94
N VAL A 149 40.66 35.86 -7.06
CA VAL A 149 41.96 36.44 -7.42
C VAL A 149 41.67 37.94 -7.63
N ARG A 150 42.08 38.79 -6.69
CA ARG A 150 42.21 40.22 -6.97
C ARG A 150 43.45 40.37 -7.84
N CYS A 151 43.26 40.59 -9.14
CA CYS A 151 44.31 41.14 -9.97
C CYS A 151 44.53 42.59 -9.54
N ASN A 152 45.67 42.89 -8.94
CA ASN A 152 46.20 44.26 -8.91
C ASN A 152 46.76 44.55 -10.31
N ILE A 153 46.17 45.53 -10.98
CA ILE A 153 46.77 46.17 -12.15
C ILE A 153 47.46 47.43 -11.62
N ILE A 154 48.79 47.43 -11.81
CA ILE A 154 49.78 48.52 -11.86
C ILE A 154 49.40 49.84 -11.17
#